data_AF-A0AAW2A2H0-F1
#
_entry.id   AF-A0AAW2A2H0-F1
#
_cell.length_a   1.000
_cell.length_b   1.000
_cell.length_c   1.000
_cell.angle_alpha   90.00
_cell.angle_beta   90.00
_cell.angle_gamma   90.00
#
_symmetry.space_group_name_H-M   'P 1'
#
loop_
_entity.id
_entity.type
_entity.pdbx_description
1 polymer ?
#
loop_
_entity_poly.entity_id
_entity_poly.type
_entity_poly.pdbx_seq_one_letter_code
_entity_poly.pdbx_strand_id
1 'polypeptide(L)'
;LQEKVELNNVKWISLPKKGEDVGTDAVCSVAGWGAQTINGEPTNRLMEANVYVMNNTECSNKWGTYRFSASQMMCTYGHGGSCS
;
A
#
# COMPACT_ATOMS: atom_id res chain seq x y z
N LEU A 1 2.70 -16.78 -14.76
CA LEU A 1 3.34 -16.23 -15.97
C LEU A 1 3.64 -17.39 -16.90
N GLN A 2 3.29 -17.26 -18.17
CA GLN A 2 3.49 -18.32 -19.16
C GLN A 2 4.97 -18.43 -19.57
N GLU A 3 5.75 -17.35 -19.41
CA GLU A 3 7.18 -17.27 -19.70
C GLU A 3 7.95 -16.47 -18.63
N LYS A 4 9.27 -16.63 -18.61
CA LYS A 4 10.17 -15.85 -17.73
C LYS A 4 10.29 -14.42 -18.26
N VAL A 5 10.35 -13.46 -17.35
CA VAL A 5 10.46 -12.03 -17.68
C VAL A 5 11.93 -11.63 -17.86
N GLU A 6 12.24 -10.86 -18.90
CA GLU A 6 13.55 -10.22 -19.07
C GLU A 6 13.72 -9.05 -18.08
N LEU A 7 14.86 -8.99 -17.39
CA LEU A 7 15.04 -8.15 -16.20
C LEU A 7 15.57 -6.73 -16.46
N ASN A 8 15.50 -6.23 -17.70
CA ASN A 8 16.13 -4.95 -18.07
C ASN A 8 15.68 -3.76 -17.20
N ASN A 9 14.40 -3.74 -16.78
CA ASN A 9 13.84 -2.74 -15.85
C ASN A 9 12.96 -3.39 -14.76
N VAL A 10 13.21 -4.67 -14.46
CA VAL A 10 12.41 -5.44 -13.52
C VAL A 10 13.32 -5.90 -12.38
N LYS A 11 12.92 -5.60 -11.14
CA LYS A 11 13.63 -6.01 -9.94
C LYS A 11 12.66 -6.68 -8.97
N TRP A 12 13.17 -7.64 -8.21
CA TRP A 12 12.44 -8.30 -7.15
C TRP A 12 12.35 -7.40 -5.92
N ILE A 13 11.21 -7.45 -5.22
CA ILE A 13 11.07 -6.91 -3.87
C ILE A 13 11.35 -7.99 -2.85
N SER A 14 11.98 -7.62 -1.73
CA SER A 14 12.21 -8.54 -0.63
C SER A 14 10.91 -8.76 0.14
N LEU A 15 10.65 -10.01 0.54
CA LEU A 15 9.50 -10.34 1.36
C LEU A 15 9.85 -10.18 2.85
N PRO A 16 8.91 -9.70 3.68
CA PRO A 16 9.08 -9.70 5.14
C PRO A 16 9.27 -11.12 5.68
N LYS A 17 9.99 -11.25 6.79
CA LYS A 17 10.07 -12.51 7.53
C LYS A 17 8.74 -12.81 8.22
N LYS A 18 8.51 -14.08 8.55
CA LYS A 18 7.31 -14.48 9.31
C LYS A 18 7.31 -13.77 10.67
N GLY A 19 6.24 -13.02 10.95
CA GLY A 19 6.07 -12.27 12.20
C GLY A 19 6.82 -10.93 12.24
N GLU A 20 7.48 -10.54 11.15
CA GLU A 20 8.01 -9.18 10.99
C GLU A 20 6.84 -8.22 10.77
N ASP A 21 6.80 -7.16 11.57
CA ASP A 21 5.78 -6.13 11.50
C ASP A 21 6.42 -4.77 11.19
N VAL A 22 5.68 -3.92 10.49
CA VAL A 22 6.12 -2.57 10.15
C VAL A 22 5.67 -1.64 11.28
N GLY A 23 6.61 -0.87 11.83
CA GLY A 23 6.33 0.03 12.96
C GLY A 23 5.23 1.05 12.63
N THR A 24 4.44 1.42 13.65
CA THR A 24 3.48 2.52 13.56
C THR A 24 4.20 3.83 13.17
N ASP A 25 3.55 4.66 12.36
CA ASP A 25 4.06 5.91 11.81
C ASP A 25 5.30 5.77 10.90
N ALA A 26 5.72 4.55 10.58
CA ALA A 26 6.71 4.32 9.55
C ALA A 26 6.19 4.85 8.20
N VAL A 27 7.07 5.56 7.48
CA VAL A 27 6.79 6.07 6.14
C VAL A 27 7.03 4.94 5.13
N CYS A 28 6.01 4.66 4.33
CA CYS A 28 6.04 3.71 3.22
C CYS A 28 5.58 4.40 1.93
N SER A 29 5.80 3.77 0.78
CA SER A 29 5.21 4.21 -0.48
C SER A 29 4.23 3.19 -1.04
N VAL A 30 3.18 3.69 -1.70
CA VAL A 30 2.23 2.90 -2.48
C VAL A 30 2.24 3.40 -3.91
N ALA A 31 2.21 2.49 -4.87
CA ALA A 31 2.26 2.83 -6.29
C ALA A 31 1.15 2.13 -7.08
N GLY A 32 0.63 2.80 -8.11
CA GLY A 32 -0.41 2.23 -8.96
C GLY A 32 -0.92 3.16 -10.06
N TRP A 33 -1.84 2.64 -10.87
CA TRP A 33 -2.48 3.34 -11.99
C TRP A 33 -3.96 3.66 -11.73
N GLY A 34 -4.41 3.54 -10.48
CA GLY A 34 -5.81 3.74 -10.09
C GLY A 34 -6.29 5.18 -10.27
N ALA A 35 -7.60 5.37 -10.12
CA ALA A 35 -8.21 6.70 -10.14
C ALA A 35 -7.62 7.60 -9.04
N GLN A 36 -7.32 8.85 -9.39
CA GLN A 36 -6.74 9.83 -8.45
C GLN A 36 -7.80 10.49 -7.56
N THR A 37 -9.09 10.30 -7.89
CA THR A 37 -10.24 10.81 -7.14
C THR A 37 -11.30 9.73 -7.03
N ILE A 38 -12.18 9.86 -6.03
CA ILE A 38 -13.32 8.94 -5.85
C ILE A 38 -14.21 9.01 -7.10
N ASN A 39 -14.49 7.85 -7.71
CA ASN A 39 -15.23 7.71 -8.97
C ASN A 39 -14.60 8.44 -10.18
N GLY A 40 -13.30 8.76 -10.12
CA GLY A 40 -12.56 9.29 -11.25
C GLY A 40 -12.08 8.20 -12.21
N GLU A 41 -11.48 8.63 -13.32
CA GLU A 41 -10.86 7.73 -14.28
C GLU A 41 -9.44 7.30 -13.84
N PRO A 42 -9.02 6.06 -14.14
CA PRO A 42 -7.64 5.62 -13.98
C PRO A 42 -6.64 6.45 -14.80
N THR A 43 -5.36 6.35 -14.44
CA THR A 43 -4.27 7.07 -15.12
C THR A 43 -3.41 6.14 -15.95
N ASN A 44 -2.91 6.63 -17.09
CA ASN A 44 -1.93 5.91 -17.92
C ASN A 44 -0.49 6.04 -17.41
N ARG A 45 -0.26 6.91 -16.41
CA ARG A 45 1.04 7.10 -15.76
C ARG A 45 1.06 6.40 -14.41
N LEU A 46 2.15 5.72 -14.10
CA LEU A 46 2.36 5.16 -12.77
C LEU A 46 2.47 6.30 -11.77
N MET A 47 1.67 6.24 -10.71
CA MET A 47 1.72 7.19 -9.61
C MET A 47 2.32 6.52 -8.39
N GLU A 48 2.91 7.32 -7.51
CA GLU A 48 3.42 6.91 -6.20
C GLU A 48 3.00 7.94 -5.15
N ALA A 49 2.65 7.48 -3.95
CA ALA A 49 2.34 8.33 -2.82
C ALA A 49 3.01 7.81 -1.54
N ASN A 50 3.49 8.74 -0.71
CA ASN A 50 3.95 8.45 0.63
C ASN A 50 2.76 8.27 1.57
N VAL A 51 2.81 7.21 2.37
CA VAL A 51 1.82 6.86 3.38
C VAL A 51 2.50 6.51 4.70
N TYR A 52 1.74 6.57 5.78
CA TYR A 52 2.17 6.27 7.14
C TYR A 52 1.42 5.05 7.64
N VAL A 53 2.11 4.13 8.29
CA VAL A 53 1.48 2.96 8.90
C VAL A 53 0.62 3.38 10.09
N MET A 54 -0.65 3.02 10.05
CA MET A 54 -1.62 3.30 11.11
C MET A 54 -1.54 2.21 12.18
N ASN A 55 -1.76 2.61 13.44
CA ASN A 55 -1.86 1.67 14.53
C ASN A 55 -3.06 0.71 14.36
N ASN A 56 -2.87 -0.58 14.66
CA ASN A 56 -3.93 -1.60 14.54
C ASN A 56 -5.16 -1.32 15.40
N THR A 57 -4.99 -0.75 16.60
CA THR A 57 -6.12 -0.34 17.45
C THR A 57 -6.90 0.80 16.80
N GLU A 58 -6.20 1.79 16.23
CA GLU A 58 -6.86 2.87 15.50
C GLU A 58 -7.62 2.34 14.28
N CYS A 59 -7.01 1.42 13.52
CA CYS A 59 -7.70 0.84 12.38
C CYS A 59 -8.91 0.01 12.78
N SER A 60 -8.80 -0.79 13.85
CA SER A 60 -9.92 -1.53 14.41
C SER A 60 -11.05 -0.60 14.87
N ASN A 61 -10.73 0.56 15.45
CA ASN A 61 -11.73 1.55 15.84
C ASN A 61 -12.46 2.17 14.64
N LYS A 62 -11.77 2.37 13.51
CA LYS A 62 -12.36 2.93 12.27
C LYS A 62 -13.25 1.93 11.53
N TRP A 63 -12.84 0.67 11.45
CA TRP A 63 -13.50 -0.34 10.60
C TRP A 63 -14.35 -1.35 11.39
N GLY A 64 -14.12 -1.46 12.70
CA GLY A 64 -14.72 -2.45 13.58
C GLY A 64 -14.00 -3.81 13.55
N THR A 65 -14.09 -4.55 14.65
CA THR A 65 -13.46 -5.88 14.81
C THR A 65 -14.00 -6.95 13.88
N TYR A 66 -15.20 -6.75 13.32
CA TYR A 66 -15.78 -7.66 12.33
C TYR A 66 -15.18 -7.49 10.92
N ARG A 67 -14.73 -6.27 10.56
CA ARG A 67 -14.21 -5.97 9.20
C ARG A 67 -12.70 -5.87 9.13
N PHE A 68 -12.03 -5.71 10.27
CA PHE A 68 -10.58 -5.58 10.34
C PHE A 68 -9.98 -6.69 11.19
N SER A 69 -9.00 -7.40 10.63
CA SER A 69 -8.23 -8.45 11.30
C SER A 69 -6.75 -8.05 11.34
N ALA A 70 -6.25 -7.68 12.53
CA ALA A 70 -4.87 -7.25 12.72
C ALA A 70 -3.83 -8.36 12.38
N SER A 71 -4.24 -9.62 12.28
CA SER A 71 -3.35 -10.73 11.89
C SER A 71 -3.21 -10.89 10.37
N GLN A 72 -4.04 -10.22 9.58
CA GLN A 72 -4.12 -10.39 8.12
C GLN A 72 -4.16 -9.06 7.36
N MET A 73 -4.38 -7.95 8.06
CA MET A 73 -4.58 -6.63 7.48
C MET A 73 -3.72 -5.60 8.22
N MET A 74 -3.30 -4.59 7.48
CA MET A 74 -2.68 -3.38 7.99
C MET A 74 -3.39 -2.17 7.40
N CYS A 75 -3.26 -1.03 8.04
CA CYS A 75 -3.87 0.20 7.58
C CYS A 75 -2.81 1.27 7.42
N THR A 76 -3.05 2.17 6.48
CA THR A 76 -2.17 3.30 6.23
C THR A 76 -3.02 4.56 6.08
N TYR A 77 -2.39 5.71 6.30
CA TYR A 77 -2.98 7.00 6.04
C TYR A 77 -1.97 7.89 5.32
N GLY A 78 -2.44 8.84 4.52
CA GLY A 78 -1.55 9.73 3.78
C GLY A 78 -2.33 10.66 2.86
N HIS A 79 -1.67 11.73 2.43
CA HIS A 79 -2.16 12.55 1.32
C HIS A 79 -1.70 11.89 0.02
N GLY A 80 -2.63 11.22 -0.67
CA GLY A 80 -2.41 10.84 -2.06
C GLY A 80 -2.34 12.11 -2.90
N GLY A 81 -1.15 12.44 -3.40
CA GLY A 81 -0.92 13.55 -4.32
C GLY A 81 -0.27 13.05 -5.59
N SER A 82 -0.56 13.68 -6.73
CA SER A 82 0.19 13.48 -7.96
C SER A 82 1.52 14.22 -7.90
N CYS A 83 2.61 13.59 -8.35
CA CYS A 83 3.84 14.31 -8.66
C CYS A 83 3.56 15.22 -9.85
N SER A 84 3.69 16.54 -9.66
CA SER A 84 3.61 17.54 -10.73
C SER A 84 4.85 17.53 -11.60
#